data_AF-A0A7Y9IE44-F1
#
_entry.id   AF-A0A7Y9IE44-F1
#
_cell.length_a   1.000
_cell.length_b   1.000
_cell.length_c   1.000
_cell.angle_alpha   90.00
_cell.angle_beta   90.00
_cell.angle_gamma   90.00
#
_symmetry.space_group_name_H-M   'P 1'
#
loop_
_entity.id
_entity.type
_entity.pdbx_description
1 polymer ?
#
loop_
_entity_poly.entity_id
_entity_poly.type
_entity_poly.pdbx_seq_one_letter_code
_entity_poly.pdbx_strand_id
1 'polypeptide(L)'
;MAIDAATASVTSWLERPQVEFLGPGPRHLDIAFGLLESAGTAGDLTTDAQLAAYAIERGAKLCSNAADFGRFDDLIWVNPLADGTR
;
A
#
# COMPACT_ATOMS: atom_id res chain seq x y z
N MET A 1 17.57 -14.27 8.19
CA MET A 1 18.15 -13.15 7.44
C MET A 1 18.94 -12.29 8.41
N ALA A 2 20.19 -11.93 8.10
CA ALA A 2 20.98 -11.03 8.93
C ALA A 2 20.52 -9.57 8.73
N ILE A 3 20.75 -8.70 9.72
CA ILE A 3 20.36 -7.28 9.65
C ILE A 3 20.95 -6.61 8.40
N ASP A 4 22.24 -6.80 8.15
CA ASP A 4 22.94 -6.19 7.01
C ASP A 4 22.35 -6.61 5.66
N ALA A 5 21.91 -7.88 5.55
CA ALA A 5 21.27 -8.36 4.33
C ALA A 5 19.89 -7.72 4.10
N ALA A 6 19.13 -7.53 5.19
CA ALA A 6 17.82 -6.89 5.13
C ALA A 6 17.93 -5.41 4.76
N THR A 7 18.82 -4.67 5.42
CA THR A 7 19.01 -3.24 5.18
C THR A 7 19.61 -2.97 3.81
N ALA A 8 20.56 -3.78 3.34
CA ALA A 8 21.09 -3.67 1.98
C ALA A 8 20.00 -3.84 0.91
N SER A 9 19.06 -4.75 1.12
CA SER A 9 17.92 -4.94 0.20
C SER A 9 17.05 -3.69 0.13
N VAL A 10 16.66 -3.14 1.28
CA VAL A 10 15.84 -1.92 1.36
C VAL A 10 16.56 -0.72 0.73
N THR A 11 17.83 -0.51 1.06
CA THR A 11 18.64 0.59 0.48
C THR A 11 18.68 0.49 -1.04
N SER A 12 18.90 -0.72 -1.60
CA SER A 12 18.94 -0.92 -3.05
C SER A 12 17.62 -0.61 -3.77
N TRP A 13 16.48 -0.72 -3.07
CA TRP A 13 15.19 -0.32 -3.61
C TRP A 13 15.03 1.20 -3.62
N LEU A 14 15.42 1.86 -2.53
CA LEU A 14 15.32 3.32 -2.38
C LEU A 14 16.25 4.09 -3.31
N GLU A 15 17.34 3.49 -3.78
CA GLU A 15 18.27 4.10 -4.75
C GLU A 15 17.74 4.12 -6.20
N ARG A 16 16.61 3.48 -6.50
CA ARG A 16 16.06 3.44 -7.85
C ARG A 16 15.49 4.82 -8.23
N PRO A 17 15.78 5.34 -9.45
CA PRO A 17 15.31 6.67 -9.85
C PRO A 17 13.79 6.80 -9.98
N GLN A 18 13.06 5.68 -10.02
CA GLN A 18 11.60 5.64 -10.07
C GLN A 18 10.95 5.56 -8.68
N VAL A 19 11.73 5.50 -7.60
CA VAL A 19 11.20 5.45 -6.22
C VAL A 19 11.16 6.86 -5.63
N GLU A 20 9.99 7.22 -5.11
CA GLU A 20 9.73 8.49 -4.44
C GLU A 20 9.10 8.23 -3.07
N PHE A 21 9.48 9.03 -2.07
CA PHE A 21 8.81 9.03 -0.77
C PHE A 21 7.49 9.79 -0.87
N LEU A 22 6.41 9.15 -0.44
CA LEU A 22 5.09 9.78 -0.38
C LEU A 22 4.86 10.32 1.03
N GLY A 23 4.61 11.62 1.14
CA GLY A 23 3.98 12.22 2.32
C GLY A 23 2.45 12.13 2.22
N PRO A 24 1.74 12.01 3.36
CA PRO A 24 0.27 11.99 3.35
C PRO A 24 -0.24 13.36 2.91
N GLY A 25 -1.27 13.36 2.07
CA GLY A 25 -1.98 14.58 1.72
C GLY A 25 -3.02 14.96 2.77
N PRO A 26 -3.73 16.09 2.57
CA PRO A 26 -4.66 16.63 3.56
C PRO A 26 -5.86 15.72 3.88
N ARG A 27 -6.25 14.82 2.96
CA ARG A 27 -7.41 13.93 3.11
C ARG A 27 -7.02 12.53 3.57
N HIS A 28 -5.72 12.25 3.70
CA HIS A 28 -5.20 10.91 3.97
C HIS A 28 -5.87 10.21 5.16
N LEU A 29 -5.99 10.91 6.30
CA LEU A 29 -6.61 10.35 7.50
C LEU A 29 -8.12 10.14 7.35
N ASP A 30 -8.82 11.09 6.72
CA ASP A 30 -10.27 10.96 6.47
C ASP A 30 -10.56 9.74 5.61
N ILE A 31 -9.75 9.52 4.56
CA ILE A 31 -9.85 8.33 3.70
C ILE A 31 -9.55 7.07 4.51
N ALA A 32 -8.42 7.03 5.22
CA ALA A 32 -8.02 5.83 5.96
C ALA A 32 -9.05 5.44 7.05
N PHE A 33 -9.61 6.40 7.77
CA PHE A 33 -10.64 6.12 8.77
C PHE A 33 -11.95 5.66 8.13
N GLY A 34 -12.38 6.28 7.03
CA GLY A 34 -13.56 5.83 6.29
C GLY A 34 -13.41 4.38 5.77
N LEU A 35 -12.20 3.99 5.33
CA LEU A 35 -11.92 2.61 4.93
C LEU A 35 -12.04 1.62 6.09
N LEU A 36 -11.53 1.98 7.27
CA LEU A 36 -11.64 1.13 8.47
C LEU A 36 -13.07 1.02 9.00
N GLU A 37 -13.82 2.13 8.97
CA GLU A 37 -15.24 2.14 9.31
C GLU A 37 -16.04 1.24 8.38
N SER A 38 -15.79 1.31 7.07
CA SER A 38 -16.43 0.44 6.07
C SER A 38 -16.05 -1.04 6.27
N ALA A 39 -14.79 -1.32 6.58
CA ALA A 39 -14.31 -2.68 6.83
C ALA A 39 -14.80 -3.26 8.18
N GLY A 40 -15.29 -2.42 9.10
CA GLY A 40 -15.82 -2.83 10.41
C GLY A 40 -14.78 -3.35 11.41
N THR A 41 -13.49 -3.27 11.08
CA THR A 41 -12.38 -3.68 11.95
C THR A 41 -11.12 -2.87 11.63
N ALA A 42 -10.30 -2.61 12.65
CA ALA A 42 -9.02 -1.93 12.51
C ALA A 42 -7.88 -2.94 12.46
N GLY A 43 -7.52 -3.55 13.59
CA GLY A 43 -6.55 -4.65 13.71
C GLY A 43 -5.45 -4.67 12.64
N ASP A 44 -5.37 -5.79 11.94
CA ASP A 44 -4.40 -6.04 10.86
C ASP A 44 -4.60 -5.14 9.62
N LEU A 45 -5.78 -4.51 9.46
CA LEU A 45 -6.09 -3.61 8.34
C LEU A 45 -5.57 -2.19 8.54
N THR A 46 -5.11 -1.83 9.74
CA THR A 46 -4.72 -0.44 10.03
C THR A 46 -3.64 0.05 9.07
N THR A 47 -2.59 -0.73 8.84
CA THR A 47 -1.51 -0.38 7.91
C THR A 47 -1.97 -0.42 6.46
N ASP A 48 -2.78 -1.41 6.08
CA ASP A 48 -3.32 -1.53 4.72
C ASP A 48 -4.24 -0.36 4.37
N ALA A 49 -5.06 0.11 5.31
CA ALA A 49 -5.90 1.30 5.12
C ALA A 49 -5.05 2.56 4.89
N GLN A 50 -3.88 2.69 5.53
CA GLN A 50 -2.97 3.81 5.26
C GLN A 50 -2.38 3.71 3.84
N LEU A 51 -1.98 2.51 3.39
CA LEU A 51 -1.48 2.30 2.03
C LEU A 51 -2.56 2.55 0.96
N ALA A 52 -3.79 2.08 1.22
CA ALA A 52 -4.94 2.33 0.37
C ALA A 52 -5.28 3.82 0.29
N ALA A 53 -5.20 4.55 1.41
CA ALA A 53 -5.41 5.99 1.44
C ALA A 53 -4.41 6.76 0.57
N TYR A 54 -3.13 6.40 0.59
CA TYR A 54 -2.14 6.99 -0.33
C TYR A 54 -2.51 6.80 -1.80
N ALA A 55 -2.96 5.59 -2.16
CA ALA A 55 -3.32 5.25 -3.53
C ALA A 55 -4.59 6.01 -3.97
N ILE A 56 -5.64 6.00 -3.14
CA ILE A 56 -6.91 6.69 -3.41
C ILE A 56 -6.70 8.20 -3.51
N GLU A 57 -5.96 8.80 -2.56
CA GLU A 57 -5.74 10.25 -2.55
C GLU A 57 -4.97 10.74 -3.78
N ARG A 58 -4.04 9.95 -4.30
CA ARG A 58 -3.26 10.26 -5.50
C ARG A 58 -3.90 9.77 -6.81
N GLY A 59 -5.05 9.08 -6.75
CA GLY A 59 -5.64 8.43 -7.93
C GLY A 59 -4.73 7.36 -8.55
N ALA A 60 -3.90 6.71 -7.73
CA ALA A 60 -2.94 5.72 -8.15
C ALA A 60 -3.48 4.29 -8.00
N LYS A 61 -2.85 3.36 -8.72
CA LYS A 61 -3.09 1.92 -8.58
C LYS A 61 -2.15 1.34 -7.54
N LEU A 62 -2.67 0.61 -6.56
CA LEU A 62 -1.86 -0.11 -5.58
C LEU A 62 -1.48 -1.49 -6.12
N CYS A 63 -0.18 -1.79 -6.13
CA CYS A 63 0.35 -3.10 -6.51
C CYS A 63 0.73 -3.88 -5.26
N SER A 64 0.01 -4.94 -4.92
CA SER A 64 0.30 -5.80 -3.76
C SER A 64 -0.24 -7.21 -3.95
N ASN A 65 0.39 -8.21 -3.35
CA ASN A 65 -0.15 -9.57 -3.33
C ASN A 65 -1.09 -9.87 -2.15
N ALA A 66 -1.26 -8.92 -1.22
CA ALA A 66 -2.14 -9.08 -0.07
C ALA A 66 -3.62 -8.97 -0.50
N ALA A 67 -4.41 -10.01 -0.23
CA ALA A 67 -5.80 -10.08 -0.67
C ALA A 67 -6.75 -9.15 0.10
N ASP A 68 -6.34 -8.68 1.29
CA ASP A 68 -7.16 -7.81 2.14
C ASP A 68 -7.48 -6.45 1.49
N PHE A 69 -6.67 -5.99 0.53
CA PHE A 69 -6.97 -4.80 -0.26
C PHE A 69 -8.27 -4.90 -1.07
N GLY A 70 -8.75 -6.11 -1.36
CA GLY A 70 -10.05 -6.34 -1.99
C GLY A 70 -11.26 -5.94 -1.14
N ARG A 71 -11.06 -5.56 0.13
CA ARG A 71 -12.11 -5.04 1.03
C ARG A 71 -12.38 -3.55 0.88
N PHE A 72 -11.53 -2.82 0.16
CA PHE A 72 -11.62 -1.37 0.01
C PHE A 72 -12.23 -1.02 -1.34
N ASP A 73 -13.53 -0.72 -1.38
CA ASP A 73 -14.31 -0.59 -2.63
C ASP A 73 -13.78 0.49 -3.59
N ASP A 74 -13.25 1.60 -3.08
CA ASP A 74 -12.72 2.70 -3.90
C ASP A 74 -11.25 2.51 -4.34
N LEU A 75 -10.59 1.42 -3.92
CA LEU A 75 -9.19 1.16 -4.21
C LEU A 75 -9.02 0.42 -5.54
N ILE A 76 -8.24 1.01 -6.45
CA ILE A 76 -7.74 0.29 -7.63
C ILE A 76 -6.53 -0.54 -7.20
N TRP A 77 -6.73 -1.84 -7.01
CA TRP A 77 -5.69 -2.78 -6.60
C TRP A 77 -5.39 -3.82 -7.68
N VAL A 78 -4.11 -4.19 -7.82
CA VAL A 78 -3.65 -5.30 -8.66
C VAL A 78 -2.63 -6.14 -7.90
N ASN A 79 -2.70 -7.47 -8.08
CA ASN A 79 -1.64 -8.37 -7.69
C ASN A 79 -0.68 -8.60 -8.87
N PRO A 80 0.54 -8.02 -8.87
CA PRO A 80 1.47 -8.15 -9.98
C PRO A 80 2.01 -9.58 -10.17
N LEU A 81 1.74 -10.49 -9.22
CA LEU A 81 2.14 -11.89 -9.28
C LEU A 81 0.99 -12.81 -9.75
N ALA A 82 -0.22 -12.30 -9.94
CA ALA A 82 -1.38 -13.11 -10.33
C ALA A 82 -1.33 -13.55 -11.79
N ASP A 83 -0.79 -12.72 -12.69
CA ASP A 83 -0.60 -13.04 -14.10
C ASP A 83 0.83 -13.52 -14.36
N GLY A 84 1.08 -14.79 -14.08
CA GLY A 84 2.33 -15.49 -14.40
C GLY A 84 2.49 -15.76 -15.91
N THR A 85 2.51 -14.72 -16.74
CA THR A 85 3.07 -14.82 -18.10
C THR A 85 4.19 -13.81 -18.24
N ARG A 86 5.41 -14.34 -18.49
CA ARG A 86 6.61 -13.58 -18.85
C ARG A 86 6.38 -12.66 -20.05
#